data_AF-A0A7S0M7S1-F1
#
_entry.id   AF-A0A7S0M7S1-F1
#
_cell.length_a   1.000
_cell.length_b   1.000
_cell.length_c   1.000
_cell.angle_alpha   90.00
_cell.angle_beta   90.00
_cell.angle_gamma   90.00
#
_symmetry.space_group_name_H-M   'P 1'
#
loop_
_entity.id
_entity.type
_entity.pdbx_description
1 polymer ?
#
loop_
_entity_poly.entity_id
_entity_poly.type
_entity_poly.pdbx_seq_one_letter_code
_entity_poly.pdbx_strand_id
1 'polypeptide(L)'
;MITSTLLSKILDIWEEATRQRTEKAHKMAAVTEYLRSNGIDGDLRETVLDYCDYSYDDAFASFERAFLEELPGDLQAQMIARILPARLDRSSLLFRATSEAFVERILLRMVGRPVRTIPGQRLITQGGFGEEMYLIKSGAVEVSARDRTTGRVAQAWVLREGAFFGE
;
A
#
# COMPACT_ATOMS: atom_id res chain seq x y z
N MET A 1 -14.02 -32.07 15.13
CA MET A 1 -14.94 -31.41 14.17
C MET A 1 -14.77 -29.88 14.16
N ILE A 2 -13.54 -29.33 14.33
CA ILE A 2 -13.27 -27.86 14.38
C ILE A 2 -12.39 -27.41 13.19
N THR A 3 -11.69 -28.33 12.54
CA THR A 3 -10.78 -28.03 11.42
C THR A 3 -11.50 -27.70 10.11
N SER A 4 -12.74 -28.14 9.91
CA SER A 4 -13.49 -27.92 8.67
C SER A 4 -13.92 -26.47 8.48
N THR A 5 -14.30 -25.75 9.55
CA THR A 5 -14.92 -24.42 9.42
C THR A 5 -13.90 -23.32 9.11
N LEU A 6 -12.71 -23.39 9.71
CA LEU A 6 -11.62 -22.45 9.41
C LEU A 6 -11.05 -22.68 8.00
N LEU A 7 -10.88 -23.95 7.61
CA LEU A 7 -10.40 -24.28 6.27
C LEU A 7 -11.39 -23.80 5.20
N SER A 8 -12.69 -23.99 5.41
CA SER A 8 -13.73 -23.47 4.51
C SER A 8 -13.69 -21.96 4.38
N LYS A 9 -13.60 -21.20 5.49
CA LYS A 9 -13.47 -19.74 5.43
C LYS A 9 -12.23 -19.29 4.64
N ILE A 10 -11.08 -19.93 4.88
CA ILE A 10 -9.85 -19.62 4.15
C ILE A 10 -10.01 -19.92 2.65
N LEU A 11 -10.67 -21.03 2.30
CA LEU A 11 -10.98 -21.38 0.91
C LEU A 11 -11.91 -20.36 0.26
N ASP A 12 -13.02 -19.98 0.92
CA ASP A 12 -13.96 -18.98 0.42
C ASP A 12 -13.27 -17.64 0.16
N ILE A 13 -12.41 -17.23 1.10
CA ILE A 13 -11.60 -16.01 0.99
C ILE A 13 -10.59 -16.14 -0.17
N TRP A 14 -9.93 -17.29 -0.32
CA TRP A 14 -8.96 -17.50 -1.39
C TRP A 14 -9.61 -17.53 -2.78
N GLU A 15 -10.78 -18.15 -2.88
CA GLU A 15 -11.62 -18.14 -4.08
C GLU A 15 -12.07 -16.71 -4.41
N GLU A 16 -12.52 -15.94 -3.40
CA GLU A 16 -12.87 -14.53 -3.57
C GLU A 16 -11.67 -13.70 -4.04
N ALA A 17 -10.50 -13.85 -3.42
CA ALA A 17 -9.27 -13.16 -3.82
C ALA A 17 -8.89 -13.46 -5.27
N THR A 18 -9.00 -14.73 -5.66
CA THR A 18 -8.65 -15.20 -7.00
C THR A 18 -9.66 -14.68 -8.03
N ARG A 19 -10.95 -14.67 -7.68
CA ARG A 19 -12.01 -14.07 -8.49
C ARG A 19 -11.76 -12.59 -8.71
N GLN A 20 -11.50 -11.83 -7.64
CA GLN A 20 -11.21 -10.39 -7.70
C GLN A 20 -9.98 -10.08 -8.59
N ARG A 21 -8.91 -10.87 -8.48
CA ARG A 21 -7.71 -10.73 -9.33
C ARG A 21 -8.02 -10.99 -10.80
N THR A 22 -8.78 -12.03 -11.09
CA THR A 22 -9.19 -12.39 -12.45
C THR A 22 -10.09 -11.31 -13.04
N GLU A 23 -11.05 -10.82 -12.26
CA GLU A 23 -11.93 -9.71 -12.65
C GLU A 23 -11.15 -8.41 -12.90
N LYS A 24 -10.16 -8.08 -12.05
CA LYS A 24 -9.25 -6.94 -12.26
C LYS A 24 -8.53 -7.09 -13.60
N ALA A 25 -7.90 -8.23 -13.86
CA ALA A 25 -7.16 -8.47 -15.09
C ALA A 25 -8.05 -8.37 -16.35
N HIS A 26 -9.24 -8.98 -16.30
CA HIS A 26 -10.20 -8.93 -17.42
C HIS A 26 -10.71 -7.50 -17.67
N LYS A 27 -11.09 -6.77 -16.63
CA LYS A 27 -11.57 -5.39 -16.77
C LYS A 27 -10.44 -4.45 -17.21
N MET A 28 -9.22 -4.62 -16.70
CA MET A 28 -8.05 -3.85 -17.13
C MET A 28 -7.73 -4.08 -18.62
N ALA A 29 -7.80 -5.33 -19.08
CA ALA A 29 -7.63 -5.66 -20.49
C ALA A 29 -8.72 -5.03 -21.37
N ALA A 30 -9.98 -5.08 -20.92
CA ALA A 30 -11.11 -4.47 -21.62
C ALA A 30 -10.98 -2.94 -21.73
N VAL A 31 -10.60 -2.27 -20.64
CA VAL A 31 -10.33 -0.82 -20.64
C VAL A 31 -9.17 -0.47 -21.57
N THR A 32 -8.09 -1.25 -21.53
CA THR A 32 -6.93 -1.04 -22.40
C THR A 32 -7.31 -1.14 -23.88
N GLU A 33 -8.09 -2.16 -24.25
CA GLU A 33 -8.56 -2.33 -25.64
C GLU A 33 -9.56 -1.24 -26.05
N TYR A 34 -10.42 -0.80 -25.12
CA TYR A 34 -11.34 0.32 -25.35
C TYR A 34 -10.58 1.62 -25.65
N LEU A 35 -9.58 1.96 -24.84
CA LEU A 35 -8.75 3.15 -25.08
C LEU A 35 -8.03 3.07 -26.43
N ARG A 36 -7.43 1.92 -26.74
CA ARG A 36 -6.72 1.68 -28.00
C ARG A 36 -7.64 1.80 -29.22
N SER A 37 -8.81 1.17 -29.18
CA SER A 37 -9.78 1.18 -30.29
C SER A 37 -10.40 2.56 -30.55
N ASN A 38 -10.39 3.45 -29.56
CA ASN A 38 -10.83 4.84 -29.68
C ASN A 38 -9.68 5.82 -29.96
N GLY A 39 -8.45 5.34 -30.18
CA GLY A 39 -7.29 6.18 -30.46
C GLY A 39 -6.89 7.08 -29.29
N ILE A 40 -7.23 6.69 -28.06
CA ILE A 40 -6.86 7.41 -26.85
C ILE A 40 -5.49 6.91 -26.42
N ASP A 41 -4.47 7.74 -26.62
CA ASP A 41 -3.07 7.48 -26.29
C ASP A 41 -2.45 8.64 -25.49
N GLY A 42 -1.22 8.45 -25.02
CA GLY A 42 -0.48 9.43 -24.23
C GLY A 42 -1.05 9.63 -22.82
N ASP A 43 -0.91 10.84 -22.29
CA ASP A 43 -1.18 11.18 -20.89
C ASP A 43 -2.60 10.82 -20.43
N LEU A 44 -3.60 10.95 -21.32
CA LEU A 44 -5.00 10.63 -20.99
C LEU A 44 -5.19 9.12 -20.78
N ARG A 45 -4.52 8.29 -21.60
CA ARG A 45 -4.56 6.83 -21.45
C ARG A 45 -3.89 6.41 -20.16
N GLU A 46 -2.72 6.96 -19.86
CA GLU A 46 -1.98 6.66 -18.62
C GLU A 46 -2.82 7.05 -17.40
N THR A 47 -3.43 8.24 -17.41
CA THR A 47 -4.31 8.71 -16.32
C THR A 47 -5.52 7.80 -16.10
N VAL A 48 -6.18 7.33 -17.17
CA VAL A 48 -7.34 6.44 -17.05
C VAL A 48 -6.94 5.06 -16.55
N LEU A 49 -5.81 4.52 -17.02
CA LEU A 49 -5.28 3.24 -16.55
C LEU A 49 -4.87 3.32 -15.08
N ASP A 50 -4.19 4.38 -14.67
CA ASP A 50 -3.83 4.65 -13.27
C ASP A 50 -5.06 4.76 -12.37
N TYR A 51 -6.11 5.45 -12.83
CA TYR A 51 -7.36 5.55 -12.09
C TYR A 51 -8.06 4.19 -11.94
N CYS A 52 -8.11 3.39 -13.01
CA CYS A 52 -8.64 2.05 -12.96
C CYS A 52 -7.83 1.17 -12.00
N ASP A 53 -6.50 1.20 -12.08
CA ASP A 53 -5.62 0.42 -11.21
C ASP A 53 -5.80 0.79 -9.74
N TYR A 54 -5.84 2.10 -9.45
CA TYR A 54 -6.14 2.65 -8.13
C TYR A 54 -7.49 2.16 -7.57
N SER A 55 -8.53 2.15 -8.40
CA SER A 55 -9.88 1.72 -7.99
C SER A 55 -9.93 0.24 -7.59
N TYR A 56 -9.13 -0.61 -8.25
CA TYR A 56 -9.01 -2.02 -7.88
C TYR A 56 -8.15 -2.27 -6.66
N ASP A 57 -7.11 -1.47 -6.48
CA ASP A 57 -6.28 -1.52 -5.29
C ASP A 57 -7.08 -1.16 -4.02
N ASP A 58 -8.17 -0.41 -4.15
CA ASP A 58 -9.13 -0.15 -3.06
C ASP A 58 -9.96 -1.35 -2.65
N ALA A 59 -10.52 -2.05 -3.64
CA ALA A 59 -11.24 -3.30 -3.40
C ALA A 59 -10.32 -4.38 -2.78
N PHE A 60 -9.10 -4.52 -3.31
CA PHE A 60 -8.13 -5.51 -2.81
C PHE A 60 -7.60 -5.19 -1.42
N ALA A 61 -7.32 -3.91 -1.11
CA ALA A 61 -6.87 -3.53 0.24
C ALA A 61 -7.95 -3.74 1.30
N SER A 62 -9.22 -3.48 0.94
CA SER A 62 -10.36 -3.72 1.83
C SER A 62 -10.52 -5.21 2.13
N PHE A 63 -10.35 -6.06 1.10
CA PHE A 63 -10.33 -7.50 1.25
C PHE A 63 -9.15 -8.01 2.10
N GLU A 64 -7.92 -7.53 1.83
CA GLU A 64 -6.72 -7.93 2.59
C GLU A 64 -6.86 -7.60 4.08
N ARG A 65 -7.48 -6.46 4.40
CA ARG A 65 -7.79 -6.08 5.78
C ARG A 65 -8.79 -7.03 6.42
N ALA A 66 -9.93 -7.29 5.78
CA ALA A 66 -10.94 -8.20 6.30
C ALA A 66 -10.35 -9.60 6.53
N PHE A 67 -9.52 -10.07 5.60
CA PHE A 67 -8.82 -11.34 5.74
C PHE A 67 -7.88 -11.37 6.95
N LEU A 68 -7.04 -10.34 7.13
CA LEU A 68 -6.11 -10.28 8.27
C LEU A 68 -6.84 -10.18 9.62
N GLU A 69 -8.02 -9.55 9.67
CA GLU A 69 -8.87 -9.46 10.87
C GLU A 69 -9.56 -10.81 11.21
N GLU A 70 -9.77 -11.68 10.21
CA GLU A 70 -10.35 -13.02 10.41
C GLU A 70 -9.33 -14.08 10.84
N LEU A 71 -8.03 -13.81 10.68
CA LEU A 71 -6.98 -14.74 11.05
C LEU A 71 -6.73 -14.76 12.57
N PRO A 72 -6.49 -15.94 13.16
CA PRO A 72 -5.90 -16.05 14.50
C PRO A 72 -4.57 -15.28 14.57
N GLY A 73 -4.28 -14.67 15.73
CA GLY A 73 -3.11 -13.80 15.91
C GLY A 73 -1.77 -14.42 15.47
N ASP A 74 -1.58 -15.72 15.72
CA ASP A 74 -0.36 -16.44 15.32
C ASP A 74 -0.22 -16.57 13.79
N LEU A 75 -1.32 -16.72 13.06
CA LEU A 75 -1.33 -16.77 11.59
C LEU A 75 -1.20 -15.37 10.98
N GLN A 76 -1.83 -14.38 11.60
CA GLN A 76 -1.70 -12.98 11.21
C GLN A 76 -0.22 -12.52 11.30
N ALA A 77 0.45 -12.85 12.41
CA ALA A 77 1.87 -12.57 12.61
C ALA A 77 2.76 -13.24 11.54
N GLN A 78 2.55 -14.55 11.30
CA GLN A 78 3.29 -15.30 10.28
C GLN A 78 3.10 -14.73 8.87
N MET A 79 1.88 -14.31 8.53
CA MET A 79 1.59 -13.70 7.23
C MET A 79 2.33 -12.38 7.03
N ILE A 80 2.32 -11.51 8.04
CA ILE A 80 3.00 -10.21 7.97
C ILE A 80 4.53 -10.40 7.92
N ALA A 81 5.06 -11.33 8.70
CA ALA A 81 6.47 -11.74 8.64
C ALA A 81 6.89 -12.27 7.26
N ARG A 82 5.94 -12.76 6.43
CA ARG A 82 6.22 -13.26 5.08
C ARG A 82 6.11 -12.17 4.01
N ILE A 83 5.10 -11.31 4.11
CA ILE A 83 4.77 -10.31 3.09
C ILE A 83 5.70 -9.10 3.13
N LEU A 84 6.14 -8.73 4.34
CA LEU A 84 6.68 -7.39 4.56
C LEU A 84 8.20 -7.33 4.60
N PRO A 85 8.96 -8.28 5.18
CA PRO A 85 10.42 -8.26 5.15
C PRO A 85 11.04 -8.29 3.75
N ALA A 86 10.31 -8.77 2.73
CA ALA A 86 10.72 -8.71 1.33
C ALA A 86 10.57 -7.31 0.70
N ARG A 87 9.75 -6.43 1.31
CA ARG A 87 9.44 -5.07 0.85
C ARG A 87 10.04 -3.96 1.71
N LEU A 88 10.54 -4.30 2.90
CA LEU A 88 11.19 -3.35 3.79
C LEU A 88 12.60 -3.04 3.27
N ASP A 89 12.86 -1.77 2.98
CA ASP A 89 14.24 -1.31 2.88
C ASP A 89 14.88 -1.36 4.27
N ARG A 90 15.64 -2.43 4.52
CA ARG A 90 16.41 -2.66 5.76
C ARG A 90 17.49 -1.60 6.02
N SER A 91 17.69 -0.66 5.10
CA SER A 91 18.57 0.49 5.30
C SER A 91 17.98 1.58 6.20
N SER A 92 16.65 1.57 6.44
CA SER A 92 16.00 2.51 7.37
C SER A 92 16.59 2.38 8.79
N LEU A 93 17.13 3.49 9.28
CA LEU A 93 17.80 3.61 10.58
C LEU A 93 16.88 3.23 11.76
N LEU A 94 15.56 3.35 11.61
CA LEU A 94 14.56 3.04 12.63
C LEU A 94 14.49 1.56 13.03
N PHE A 95 14.89 0.66 12.14
CA PHE A 95 14.72 -0.79 12.34
C PHE A 95 16.03 -1.54 12.60
N ARG A 96 17.18 -0.85 12.58
CA ARG A 96 18.50 -1.48 12.75
C ARG A 96 18.77 -2.08 14.13
N ALA A 97 18.12 -1.58 15.18
CA ALA A 97 18.36 -1.99 16.57
C ALA A 97 17.13 -2.61 17.25
N THR A 98 16.13 -3.00 16.45
CA THR A 98 14.80 -3.34 16.94
C THR A 98 14.54 -4.83 16.73
N SER A 99 13.95 -5.52 17.71
CA SER A 99 13.68 -6.96 17.59
C SER A 99 12.66 -7.22 16.47
N GLU A 100 12.84 -8.31 15.72
CA GLU A 100 11.95 -8.68 14.60
C GLU A 100 10.48 -8.74 15.06
N ALA A 101 10.21 -9.28 16.25
CA ALA A 101 8.88 -9.34 16.84
C ALA A 101 8.25 -7.94 17.11
N PHE A 102 9.05 -6.93 17.42
CA PHE A 102 8.55 -5.56 17.60
C PHE A 102 8.24 -4.92 16.25
N VAL A 103 9.09 -5.15 15.25
CA VAL A 103 8.86 -4.71 13.88
C VAL A 103 7.57 -5.33 13.33
N GLU A 104 7.38 -6.63 13.48
CA GLU A 104 6.13 -7.33 13.14
C GLU A 104 4.90 -6.71 13.81
N ARG A 105 4.98 -6.35 15.09
CA ARG A 105 3.86 -5.70 15.82
C ARG A 105 3.52 -4.31 15.32
N ILE A 106 4.52 -3.50 14.96
CA ILE A 106 4.28 -2.19 14.34
C ILE A 106 3.58 -2.38 13.00
N LEU A 107 4.08 -3.32 12.22
CA LEU A 107 3.57 -3.59 10.88
C LEU A 107 2.14 -4.13 10.91
N LEU A 108 1.80 -5.01 11.86
CA LEU A 108 0.43 -5.45 12.15
C LEU A 108 -0.53 -4.26 12.33
N ARG A 109 -0.09 -3.22 13.05
CA ARG A 109 -0.90 -2.01 13.26
C ARG A 109 -1.01 -1.13 12.02
N MET A 110 0.05 -1.03 11.22
CA MET A 110 0.09 -0.20 10.01
C MET A 110 -0.77 -0.80 8.89
N VAL A 111 -0.71 -2.11 8.68
CA VAL A 111 -1.53 -2.79 7.65
C VAL A 111 -3.03 -2.64 7.95
N GLY A 112 -3.41 -2.57 9.23
CA GLY A 112 -4.80 -2.32 9.63
C GLY A 112 -5.31 -0.88 9.42
N ARG A 113 -4.45 0.06 9.03
CA ARG A 113 -4.80 1.49 8.84
C ARG A 113 -4.23 2.03 7.52
N PRO A 114 -4.75 1.60 6.36
CA PRO A 114 -4.32 2.14 5.08
C PRO A 114 -4.67 3.63 4.97
N VAL A 115 -3.69 4.46 4.63
CA VAL A 115 -3.88 5.88 4.30
C VAL A 115 -3.74 6.04 2.79
N ARG A 116 -4.79 6.55 2.14
CA ARG A 116 -4.81 6.86 0.71
C ARG A 116 -4.70 8.35 0.49
N THR A 117 -4.08 8.69 -0.63
CA THR A 117 -3.80 10.07 -1.02
C THR A 117 -3.95 10.20 -2.53
N ILE A 118 -4.42 11.36 -2.98
CA ILE A 118 -4.46 11.73 -4.40
C ILE A 118 -3.18 12.46 -4.81
N PRO A 119 -2.78 12.42 -6.09
CA PRO A 119 -1.65 13.21 -6.58
C PRO A 119 -1.78 14.69 -6.20
N GLY A 120 -0.70 15.27 -5.65
CA GLY A 120 -0.67 16.66 -5.20
C GLY A 120 -1.25 16.92 -3.80
N GLN A 121 -1.84 15.92 -3.14
CA GLN A 121 -2.27 16.05 -1.75
C GLN A 121 -1.05 16.12 -0.83
N ARG A 122 -1.06 17.11 0.08
CA ARG A 122 -0.02 17.23 1.11
C ARG A 122 -0.37 16.33 2.30
N LEU A 123 0.48 15.35 2.57
CA LEU A 123 0.36 14.45 3.72
C LEU A 123 0.93 15.08 5.00
N ILE A 124 2.16 15.56 4.93
CA ILE A 124 2.90 16.10 6.08
C ILE A 124 3.41 17.50 5.73
N THR A 125 3.42 18.40 6.72
CA THR A 125 4.01 19.74 6.58
C THR A 125 5.15 19.89 7.56
N GLN A 126 6.28 20.45 7.09
CA GLN A 126 7.44 20.75 7.93
C GLN A 126 7.04 21.62 9.12
N GLY A 127 7.40 21.19 10.35
CA GLY A 127 7.05 21.88 11.58
C GLY A 127 5.63 21.62 12.11
N GLY A 128 4.86 20.75 11.43
CA GLY A 128 3.64 20.18 12.00
C GLY A 128 3.95 19.11 13.05
N PHE A 129 2.94 18.75 13.85
CA PHE A 129 3.05 17.65 14.80
C PHE A 129 3.10 16.31 14.04
N GLY A 130 4.20 15.57 14.19
CA GLY A 130 4.35 14.21 13.64
C GLY A 130 3.92 13.18 14.68
N GLU A 131 2.71 12.63 14.52
CA GLU A 131 2.17 11.59 15.42
C GLU A 131 2.17 10.19 14.78
N GLU A 132 2.41 10.10 13.48
CA GLU A 132 2.28 8.87 12.70
C GLU A 132 3.46 8.68 11.75
N MET A 133 3.88 7.42 11.60
CA MET A 133 4.85 6.98 10.60
C MET A 133 4.12 6.27 9.46
N TYR A 134 4.57 6.49 8.24
CA TYR A 134 3.98 5.92 7.03
C TYR A 134 4.97 5.02 6.30
N LEU A 135 4.46 3.92 5.72
CA LEU A 135 5.16 3.03 4.81
C LEU A 135 4.52 3.15 3.43
N ILE A 136 5.32 3.43 2.40
CA ILE A 136 4.82 3.47 1.02
C ILE A 136 4.59 2.04 0.53
N LYS A 137 3.33 1.63 0.44
CA LYS A 137 2.93 0.32 -0.11
C LYS A 137 2.96 0.32 -1.65
N SER A 138 2.58 1.43 -2.29
CA SER A 138 2.61 1.62 -3.73
C SER A 138 2.62 3.11 -4.05
N GLY A 139 3.07 3.47 -5.26
CA GLY A 139 3.21 4.86 -5.70
C GLY A 139 4.51 5.53 -5.25
N ALA A 140 4.49 6.87 -5.22
CA ALA A 140 5.64 7.68 -4.82
C ALA A 140 5.18 8.95 -4.09
N VAL A 141 6.01 9.42 -3.16
CA VAL A 141 5.79 10.65 -2.42
C VAL A 141 6.99 11.58 -2.63
N GLU A 142 6.71 12.84 -2.94
CA GLU A 142 7.73 13.89 -3.00
C GLU A 142 7.88 14.56 -1.63
N VAL A 143 9.10 14.53 -1.11
CA VAL A 143 9.49 15.22 0.12
C VAL A 143 10.27 16.46 -0.27
N SER A 144 9.74 17.64 0.07
CA SER A 144 10.42 18.92 -0.19
C SER A 144 10.69 19.68 1.11
N ALA A 145 11.93 20.15 1.28
CA ALA A 145 12.32 21.02 2.39
C ALA A 145 12.33 22.47 1.91
N ARG A 146 11.72 23.39 2.66
CA ARG A 146 11.80 24.82 2.38
C ARG A 146 12.92 25.46 3.20
N ASP A 147 13.71 26.30 2.55
CA ASP A 147 14.65 27.18 3.25
C ASP A 147 13.85 28.21 4.06
N ARG A 148 14.10 28.25 5.38
CA ARG A 148 13.42 29.16 6.32
C ARG A 148 13.67 30.64 6.01
N THR A 149 14.72 30.96 5.28
CA THR A 149 15.15 32.33 4.97
C THR A 149 14.56 32.82 3.65
N THR A 150 14.50 31.96 2.64
CA THR A 150 14.08 32.34 1.27
C THR A 150 12.69 31.82 0.89
N GLY A 151 12.09 30.90 1.67
CA GLY A 151 10.78 30.30 1.41
C GLY A 151 10.72 29.37 0.19
N ARG A 152 11.84 29.22 -0.54
CA ARG A 152 11.99 28.38 -1.72
C ARG A 152 12.28 26.93 -1.33
N VAL A 153 11.92 26.00 -2.22
CA VAL A 153 12.27 24.59 -2.09
C VAL A 153 13.80 24.48 -2.21
N ALA A 154 14.44 24.02 -1.14
CA ALA A 154 15.89 23.89 -1.05
C ALA A 154 16.36 22.50 -1.48
N GLN A 155 15.59 21.46 -1.18
CA GLN A 155 15.88 20.05 -1.50
C GLN A 155 14.56 19.31 -1.75
N ALA A 156 14.57 18.40 -2.72
CA ALA A 156 13.45 17.52 -3.02
C ALA A 156 13.95 16.08 -3.21
N TRP A 157 13.28 15.11 -2.58
CA TRP A 157 13.54 13.69 -2.73
C TRP A 157 12.24 12.96 -3.06
N VAL A 158 12.35 11.90 -3.85
CA VAL A 158 11.21 11.05 -4.17
C VAL A 158 11.37 9.73 -3.42
N LEU A 159 10.43 9.46 -2.52
CA LEU A 159 10.31 8.18 -1.84
C LEU A 159 9.39 7.28 -2.65
N ARG A 160 9.74 6.00 -2.76
CA ARG A 160 9.02 4.98 -3.54
C ARG A 160 8.58 3.82 -2.65
N GLU A 161 7.90 2.83 -3.23
CA GLU A 161 7.48 1.60 -2.53
C GLU A 161 8.60 1.03 -1.64
N GLY A 162 8.24 0.70 -0.40
CA GLY A 162 9.16 0.18 0.62
C GLY A 162 9.83 1.23 1.50
N ALA A 163 9.75 2.52 1.15
CA ALA A 163 10.30 3.60 1.95
C ALA A 163 9.40 4.02 3.12
N PHE A 164 10.03 4.51 4.20
CA PHE A 164 9.37 5.07 5.39
C PHE A 164 9.53 6.59 5.46
N PHE A 165 8.54 7.28 6.03
CA PHE A 165 8.61 8.70 6.33
C PHE A 165 7.66 9.09 7.48
N GLY A 166 7.86 10.28 8.07
CA GLY A 166 7.10 10.76 9.24
C GLY A 166 7.91 10.80 10.55
N GLU A 167 9.24 10.88 10.47
CA GLU A 167 10.14 11.18 11.59
C GLU A 167 10.15 12.67 11.98
#